data_AF-A0A7K0ZMW4-F1
#
_entry.id   AF-A0A7K0ZMW4-F1
#
_cell.length_a   1.000
_cell.length_b   1.000
_cell.length_c   1.000
_cell.angle_alpha   90.00
_cell.angle_beta   90.00
_cell.angle_gamma   90.00
#
_symmetry.space_group_name_H-M   'P 1'
#
loop_
_entity.id
_entity.type
_entity.pdbx_description
1 polymer ?
#
loop_
_entity_poly.entity_id
_entity_poly.type
_entity_poly.pdbx_seq_one_letter_code
_entity_poly.pdbx_strand_id
1 'polypeptide(L)'
;MRIGILGGTGPAGSALGARLASVGYDVVIGSRSKERATEVCDALKAKWSGLSLQLAGGDNDDASSCDLVVLATPWDSAAVTARDHIDLLRGKVVISMA
;
A
#
# COMPACT_ATOMS: atom_id res chain seq x y z
N MET A 1 -0.91 13.96 3.56
CA MET A 1 -0.64 12.69 4.29
C MET A 1 -0.59 11.59 3.26
N ARG A 2 0.54 10.91 3.14
CA ARG A 2 0.76 9.79 2.23
C ARG A 2 0.54 8.46 2.97
N ILE A 3 -0.15 7.52 2.33
CA ILE A 3 -0.53 6.24 2.94
C ILE A 3 0.17 5.10 2.19
N GLY A 4 0.96 4.31 2.91
CA GLY A 4 1.61 3.12 2.38
C GLY A 4 0.84 1.85 2.73
N ILE A 5 0.73 0.93 1.78
CA ILE A 5 0.05 -0.36 2.00
C ILE A 5 1.03 -1.50 1.68
N LEU A 6 1.62 -2.12 2.71
CA LEU A 6 2.54 -3.26 2.55
C LEU A 6 1.73 -4.51 2.22
N GLY A 7 2.22 -5.29 1.26
CA GLY A 7 1.44 -6.41 0.72
C GLY A 7 0.17 -5.97 -0.01
N GLY A 8 0.12 -4.71 -0.47
CA GLY A 8 -1.10 -4.07 -0.97
C GLY A 8 -1.64 -4.63 -2.29
N THR A 9 -0.92 -5.53 -2.98
CA THR A 9 -1.38 -6.13 -4.25
C THR A 9 -2.51 -7.15 -4.09
N GLY A 10 -2.82 -7.57 -2.85
CA GLY A 10 -3.97 -8.43 -2.56
C GLY A 10 -5.31 -7.71 -2.75
N PRO A 11 -6.44 -8.45 -2.75
CA PRO A 11 -7.77 -7.87 -2.98
C PRO A 11 -8.15 -6.80 -1.95
N ALA A 12 -7.84 -7.03 -0.66
CA ALA A 12 -8.15 -6.07 0.40
C ALA A 12 -7.27 -4.81 0.31
N GLY A 13 -5.95 -4.97 0.16
CA GLY A 13 -5.01 -3.86 0.07
C GLY A 13 -5.23 -2.97 -1.15
N SER A 14 -5.49 -3.57 -2.31
CA SER A 14 -5.74 -2.83 -3.56
C SER A 14 -7.07 -2.09 -3.53
N ALA A 15 -8.12 -2.70 -3.00
CA ALA A 15 -9.42 -2.05 -2.83
C ALA A 15 -9.36 -0.90 -1.81
N LEU A 16 -8.65 -1.09 -0.69
CA LEU A 16 -8.41 -0.02 0.29
C LEU A 16 -7.65 1.14 -0.35
N GLY A 17 -6.55 0.83 -1.06
CA GLY A 17 -5.73 1.84 -1.72
C GLY A 17 -6.53 2.64 -2.75
N ALA A 18 -7.31 1.96 -3.58
CA ALA A 18 -8.21 2.62 -4.52
C ALA A 18 -9.24 3.53 -3.85
N ARG A 19 -9.86 3.06 -2.76
CA ARG A 19 -10.87 3.84 -2.04
C ARG A 19 -10.27 5.09 -1.41
N LEU A 20 -9.09 4.98 -0.78
CA LEU A 20 -8.37 6.11 -0.21
C LEU A 20 -7.94 7.11 -1.30
N ALA A 21 -7.42 6.62 -2.43
CA ALA A 21 -7.07 7.46 -3.57
C ALA A 21 -8.30 8.18 -4.16
N SER A 22 -9.47 7.52 -4.20
CA SER A 22 -10.71 8.13 -4.71
C SER A 22 -11.24 9.29 -3.86
N VAL A 23 -10.78 9.41 -2.61
CA VAL A 23 -11.15 10.52 -1.72
C VAL A 23 -9.99 11.51 -1.49
N GLY A 24 -8.95 11.43 -2.34
CA GLY A 24 -7.89 12.45 -2.42
C GLY A 24 -6.63 12.17 -1.60
N TYR A 25 -6.43 10.97 -1.06
CA TYR A 25 -5.16 10.60 -0.43
C TYR A 25 -4.14 10.10 -1.45
N ASP A 26 -2.87 10.44 -1.25
CA ASP A 26 -1.75 9.87 -2.00
C ASP A 26 -1.41 8.48 -1.43
N VAL A 27 -1.55 7.45 -2.25
CA VAL A 27 -1.40 6.06 -1.82
C VAL A 27 -0.26 5.36 -2.55
N VAL A 28 0.58 4.65 -1.80
CA VAL A 28 1.59 3.73 -2.32
C VAL A 28 1.17 2.29 -2.06
N ILE A 29 0.92 1.54 -3.13
CA ILE A 29 0.74 0.09 -3.06
C ILE A 29 2.13 -0.55 -3.02
N GLY A 30 2.49 -1.16 -1.90
CA GLY A 30 3.75 -1.86 -1.68
C GLY A 30 3.66 -3.35 -1.99
N SER A 31 4.76 -3.89 -2.51
CA SER A 31 4.90 -5.31 -2.86
C SER A 31 6.36 -5.74 -2.73
N ARG A 32 6.60 -7.05 -2.68
CA ARG A 32 7.96 -7.60 -2.86
C ARG A 32 8.48 -7.45 -4.30
N SER A 33 7.58 -7.22 -5.26
CA SER A 33 7.89 -6.84 -6.64
C SER A 33 7.21 -5.50 -6.95
N LYS A 34 8.03 -4.48 -7.23
CA LYS A 34 7.58 -3.14 -7.59
C LYS A 34 6.77 -3.13 -8.88
N GLU A 35 7.13 -3.99 -9.83
CA GLU A 35 6.44 -4.17 -11.11
C GLU A 35 5.01 -4.63 -10.87
N ARG A 36 4.81 -5.67 -10.04
CA ARG A 36 3.48 -6.17 -9.68
C ARG A 36 2.61 -5.08 -9.03
N ALA A 37 3.20 -4.24 -8.15
CA ALA A 37 2.45 -3.13 -7.56
C ALA A 37 2.06 -2.06 -8.59
N THR A 38 2.95 -1.78 -9.54
CA THR A 38 2.72 -0.84 -10.63
C THR A 38 1.60 -1.33 -11.55
N GLU A 39 1.63 -2.60 -11.96
CA GLU A 39 0.58 -3.23 -12.75
C GLU A 39 -0.79 -3.16 -12.07
N VAL A 40 -0.85 -3.39 -10.76
CA VAL A 40 -2.10 -3.26 -9.98
C VAL A 40 -2.59 -1.82 -9.97
N CYS A 41 -1.70 -0.84 -9.74
CA CYS A 41 -2.07 0.57 -9.79
C CYS A 41 -2.64 0.98 -11.16
N ASP A 42 -2.00 0.54 -12.24
CA ASP A 42 -2.43 0.85 -13.61
C ASP A 42 -3.78 0.19 -13.94
N ALA A 43 -3.98 -1.06 -13.52
CA ALA A 43 -5.26 -1.75 -13.66
C ALA A 43 -6.39 -1.04 -12.90
N LEU A 44 -6.12 -0.54 -11.68
CA LEU A 44 -7.11 0.22 -10.90
C LEU A 44 -7.43 1.57 -11.56
N LYS A 45 -6.43 2.30 -12.03
CA LYS A 45 -6.62 3.57 -12.77
C LYS A 45 -7.41 3.36 -14.06
N ALA A 46 -7.12 2.29 -14.82
CA ALA A 46 -7.85 1.95 -16.03
C ALA A 46 -9.31 1.57 -15.73
N LYS A 47 -9.54 0.78 -14.67
CA LYS A 47 -10.89 0.36 -14.23
C LYS A 47 -11.77 1.55 -13.85
N TRP A 48 -11.19 2.61 -13.29
CA TRP A 48 -11.91 3.81 -12.86
C TRP A 48 -11.34 5.07 -13.52
N SER A 49 -11.25 5.06 -14.85
CA SER A 49 -10.68 6.15 -15.65
C SER A 49 -11.37 7.51 -15.48
N GLY A 50 -12.60 7.53 -14.98
CA GLY A 50 -13.33 8.77 -14.63
C GLY A 50 -12.91 9.39 -13.28
N LEU A 51 -12.06 8.71 -12.50
CA LEU A 51 -11.54 9.20 -11.23
C LEU A 51 -10.05 9.53 -11.35
N SER A 52 -9.63 10.62 -10.71
CA SER A 52 -8.21 10.93 -10.53
C SER A 52 -7.71 10.17 -9.29
N LEU A 53 -7.16 8.97 -9.50
CA LEU A 53 -6.61 8.15 -8.41
C LEU A 53 -5.12 8.43 -8.24
N GLN A 54 -4.77 9.05 -7.11
CA GLN A 54 -3.37 9.28 -6.69
C GLN A 54 -2.74 7.97 -6.16
N LEU A 55 -2.50 7.04 -7.08
CA LEU A 55 -1.92 5.72 -6.81
C LEU A 55 -0.51 5.62 -7.42
N ALA A 56 0.44 5.17 -6.61
CA ALA A 56 1.78 4.79 -7.05
C ALA A 56 2.06 3.32 -6.68
N GLY A 57 2.63 2.56 -7.61
CA GLY A 57 3.21 1.25 -7.31
C GLY A 57 4.63 1.43 -6.77
N GLY A 58 4.96 0.71 -5.71
CA GLY A 58 6.27 0.71 -5.07
C GLY A 58 6.64 -0.65 -4.52
N ASP A 59 7.88 -0.79 -4.06
CA ASP A 59 8.22 -1.89 -3.17
C ASP A 59 7.69 -1.64 -1.75
N ASN A 60 7.91 -2.58 -0.83
CA ASN A 60 7.48 -2.39 0.56
C ASN A 60 8.27 -1.31 1.31
N ASP A 61 9.48 -0.93 0.88
CA ASP A 61 10.24 0.16 1.49
C ASP A 61 9.66 1.52 1.08
N ASP A 62 9.30 1.67 -0.21
CA ASP A 62 8.55 2.81 -0.74
C ASP A 62 7.26 3.05 0.06
N ALA A 63 6.51 1.97 0.34
CA ALA A 63 5.29 2.05 1.12
C ALA A 63 5.56 2.33 2.61
N SER A 64 6.57 1.70 3.22
CA SER A 64 6.94 1.93 4.63
C SER A 64 7.42 3.35 4.90
N SER A 65 7.91 4.04 3.86
CA SER A 65 8.36 5.42 3.94
C SER A 65 7.22 6.46 4.04
N CYS A 66 5.95 6.05 3.88
CA CYS A 66 4.77 6.92 3.99
C CYS A 66 4.45 7.36 5.43
N ASP A 67 3.56 8.33 5.62
CA ASP A 67 3.23 8.90 6.95
C ASP A 67 2.43 7.91 7.82
N LEU A 68 1.50 7.18 7.19
CA LEU A 68 0.69 6.14 7.78
C LEU A 68 0.88 4.86 6.97
N VAL A 69 1.01 3.73 7.66
CA VAL A 69 1.29 2.45 7.02
C VAL A 69 0.25 1.40 7.39
N VAL A 70 -0.27 0.71 6.39
CA VAL A 70 -1.20 -0.42 6.53
C VAL A 70 -0.49 -1.71 6.18
N LEU A 71 -0.54 -2.69 7.08
CA LEU A 71 -0.10 -4.06 6.83
C LEU A 71 -1.28 -4.86 6.26
N ALA A 72 -1.29 -5.04 4.94
CA ALA A 72 -2.32 -5.78 4.21
C ALA A 72 -1.84 -7.19 3.79
N THR A 73 -0.94 -7.76 4.57
CA THR A 73 -0.44 -9.14 4.42
C THR A 73 -1.32 -10.14 5.17
N PRO A 74 -1.26 -11.44 4.83
CA PRO A 74 -1.84 -12.48 5.68
C PRO A 74 -1.33 -12.44 7.13
N TRP A 75 -2.14 -12.96 8.06
CA TRP A 75 -1.88 -12.93 9.51
C TRP A 75 -0.54 -13.54 9.92
N ASP A 76 -0.13 -14.63 9.27
CA ASP A 76 1.11 -15.36 9.56
C ASP A 76 2.37 -14.60 9.11
N SER A 77 2.21 -13.65 8.19
CA SER A 77 3.29 -12.88 7.58
C SER A 77 3.39 -11.45 8.14
N ALA A 78 2.35 -10.95 8.80
CA ALA A 78 2.26 -9.56 9.24
C ALA A 78 3.40 -9.15 10.19
N ALA A 79 3.69 -9.97 11.21
CA ALA A 79 4.77 -9.69 12.16
C ALA A 79 6.16 -9.73 11.51
N VAL A 80 6.37 -10.64 10.55
CA VAL A 80 7.64 -10.76 9.81
C VAL A 80 7.83 -9.53 8.91
N THR A 81 6.82 -9.19 8.11
CA THR A 81 6.85 -8.00 7.26
C THR A 81 7.07 -6.71 8.06
N ALA A 82 6.43 -6.55 9.22
CA ALA A 82 6.68 -5.38 10.07
C ALA A 82 8.12 -5.32 10.60
N ARG A 83 8.73 -6.48 10.91
CA ARG A 83 10.13 -6.55 11.36
C ARG A 83 11.10 -6.21 10.24
N ASP A 84 10.85 -6.70 9.03
CA ASP A 84 11.72 -6.46 7.87
C ASP A 84 11.83 -4.96 7.52
N HIS A 85 10.80 -4.17 7.84
CA HIS A 85 10.76 -2.73 7.57
C HIS A 85 10.80 -1.86 8.85
N ILE A 86 11.25 -2.41 9.98
CA ILE A 86 11.10 -1.79 11.31
C ILE A 86 11.69 -0.38 11.41
N ASP A 87 12.81 -0.13 10.73
CA ASP A 87 13.49 1.17 10.76
C ASP A 87 12.67 2.27 10.07
N LEU A 88 11.96 1.91 8.99
CA LEU A 88 11.07 2.82 8.27
C LEU A 88 9.72 3.02 8.98
N LEU A 89 9.28 2.02 9.76
CA LEU A 89 8.01 2.06 10.48
C LEU A 89 8.09 2.74 11.85
N ARG A 90 9.29 2.86 12.42
CA ARG A 90 9.48 3.41 13.77
C ARG A 90 8.90 4.81 13.91
N GLY A 91 8.06 5.00 14.94
CA GLY A 91 7.44 6.29 15.24
C GLY A 91 6.22 6.64 14.37
N LYS A 92 5.82 5.77 13.45
CA LYS A 92 4.66 5.97 12.57
C LYS A 92 3.42 5.27 13.10
N VAL A 93 2.25 5.71 12.60
CA VAL A 93 1.01 4.97 12.78
C VAL A 93 1.03 3.76 11.85
N VAL A 94 0.96 2.57 12.45
CA VAL A 94 0.88 1.29 11.74
C VAL A 94 -0.46 0.64 12.03
N ILE A 95 -1.22 0.33 10.98
CA ILE A 95 -2.52 -0.34 11.06
C ILE A 95 -2.36 -1.78 10.56
N SER A 96 -2.68 -2.76 11.39
CA SER A 96 -2.77 -4.17 10.95
C SER A 96 -4.17 -4.48 10.46
N MET A 97 -4.29 -5.04 9.24
CA MET A 97 -5.53 -5.63 8.72
C MET A 97 -5.56 -7.16 8.84
N ALA A 98 -4.48 -7.73 9.38
CA ALA A 98 -4.25 -9.17 9.49
C ALA A 98 -4.92 -9.77 10.73
#